data_AF-D0I6I1-F1
#
_entry.id   AF-D0I6I1-F1
#
_cell.length_a   1.000
_cell.length_b   1.000
_cell.length_c   1.000
_cell.angle_alpha   90.00
_cell.angle_beta   90.00
_cell.angle_gamma   90.00
#
_symmetry.space_group_name_H-M   'P 1'
#
loop_
_entity.id
_entity.type
_entity.pdbx_description
1 polymer ?
#
loop_
_entity_poly.entity_id
_entity_poly.type
_entity_poly.pdbx_seq_one_letter_code
_entity_poly.pdbx_strand_id
1 'polypeptide(L)'
;MQYPNLFPTPKRDRLSCLCQQCLAKRINEKLESLYQQYTTNDLIRLAKPYRDQKTLVEGLDYTIEKGRYVFSAWYHLKRGSCCGNGCRHCPYGKS
;
A
#
# COMPACT_ATOMS: atom_id res chain seq x y z
N MET A 1 -1.53 -22.95 1.97
CA MET A 1 -1.83 -21.74 1.16
C MET A 1 -1.00 -20.60 1.73
N GLN A 2 0.14 -20.28 1.11
CA GLN A 2 0.99 -19.18 1.55
C GLN A 2 0.64 -17.96 0.71
N TYR A 3 -0.04 -16.98 1.32
CA TYR A 3 -0.32 -15.71 0.65
C TYR A 3 0.99 -14.96 0.43
N PRO A 4 1.14 -14.25 -0.70
CA PRO A 4 2.33 -13.44 -0.94
C PRO A 4 2.47 -12.40 0.17
N ASN A 5 3.70 -12.14 0.62
CA ASN A 5 3.95 -11.05 1.56
C ASN A 5 3.62 -9.73 0.87
N LEU A 6 2.48 -9.13 1.20
CA LEU A 6 2.00 -7.89 0.58
C LEU A 6 2.59 -6.62 1.24
N PHE A 7 3.26 -6.80 2.38
CA PHE A 7 3.83 -5.72 3.20
C PHE A 7 4.91 -6.29 4.14
N PRO A 8 5.97 -5.54 4.52
CA PRO A 8 6.95 -6.00 5.49
C PRO A 8 6.31 -5.93 6.87
N THR A 9 5.67 -7.02 7.26
CA THR A 9 5.08 -7.16 8.59
C THR A 9 6.13 -7.74 9.53
N PRO A 10 6.29 -7.20 10.75
CA PRO A 10 7.15 -7.85 11.72
C PRO A 10 6.57 -9.25 12.00
N LYS A 11 7.43 -10.28 12.00
CA LYS A 11 7.08 -11.71 12.16
C LYS A 11 6.20 -12.05 13.40
N ARG A 12 5.96 -11.08 14.30
CA ARG A 12 5.11 -11.19 15.49
C ARG A 12 3.62 -10.95 15.23
N ASP A 13 3.25 -10.35 14.11
CA ASP A 13 1.85 -10.17 13.77
C ASP A 13 1.28 -11.51 13.23
N ARG A 14 0.20 -12.04 13.83
CA ARG A 14 -0.55 -13.23 13.34
C ARG A 14 -1.32 -12.92 12.03
N LEU A 15 -0.62 -12.40 11.04
CA LEU A 15 -1.17 -12.04 9.72
C LEU A 15 -1.17 -13.24 8.77
N SER A 16 -0.40 -14.29 9.08
CA SER A 16 -0.33 -15.52 8.27
C SER A 16 -1.60 -16.37 8.29
N CYS A 17 -2.52 -16.13 9.24
CA CYS A 17 -3.79 -16.85 9.34
C CYS A 17 -5.01 -16.04 8.88
N LEU A 18 -4.82 -14.82 8.34
CA LEU A 18 -5.92 -13.98 7.87
C LEU A 18 -6.26 -14.28 6.40
N CYS A 19 -7.55 -14.19 6.05
CA CYS A 19 -7.98 -14.16 4.67
C CYS A 19 -7.48 -12.88 3.97
N GLN A 20 -7.45 -12.90 2.63
CA GLN A 20 -6.94 -11.79 1.80
C GLN A 20 -7.57 -10.42 2.17
N GLN A 21 -8.88 -10.38 2.43
CA GLN A 21 -9.59 -9.15 2.78
C GLN A 21 -9.21 -8.65 4.18
N CYS A 22 -9.15 -9.55 5.17
CA CYS A 22 -8.76 -9.18 6.53
C CYS A 22 -7.27 -8.75 6.60
N LEU A 23 -6.41 -9.39 5.81
CA LEU A 23 -5.01 -9.01 5.69
C LEU A 23 -4.86 -7.61 5.09
N ALA A 24 -5.56 -7.32 3.98
CA ALA A 24 -5.56 -6.00 3.35
C ALA A 24 -6.04 -4.91 4.32
N LYS A 25 -7.12 -5.18 5.08
CA LYS A 25 -7.64 -4.24 6.08
C LYS A 25 -6.61 -3.91 7.16
N ARG A 26 -5.97 -4.92 7.75
CA ARG A 26 -4.93 -4.72 8.79
C ARG A 26 -3.70 -3.99 8.25
N ILE A 27 -3.30 -4.26 7.01
CA ILE A 27 -2.20 -3.54 6.37
C ILE A 27 -2.57 -2.06 6.18
N ASN A 28 -3.78 -1.75 5.69
CA ASN A 28 -4.23 -0.36 5.57
C ASN A 28 -4.22 0.38 6.90
N GLU A 29 -4.76 -0.22 7.97
CA GLU A 29 -4.73 0.37 9.31
C GLU A 29 -3.30 0.71 9.75
N LYS A 30 -2.32 -0.14 9.41
CA LYS A 30 -0.91 0.09 9.69
C LYS A 30 -0.27 1.13 8.77
N LEU A 31 -0.68 1.19 7.51
CA LEU A 31 -0.22 2.21 6.56
C LEU A 31 -0.65 3.62 7.02
N GLU A 32 -1.87 3.78 7.53
CA GLU A 32 -2.34 5.05 8.08
C GLU A 32 -1.44 5.56 9.20
N SER A 33 -1.02 4.70 10.13
CA SER A 33 -0.10 5.11 11.19
C SER A 33 1.31 5.42 10.66
N LEU A 34 1.77 4.69 9.64
CA LEU A 34 3.06 4.95 9.00
C LEU A 34 3.08 6.28 8.24
N TYR A 35 1.99 6.66 7.57
CA TYR A 35 1.88 7.94 6.87
C TYR A 35 1.97 9.15 7.80
N GLN A 36 1.56 8.99 9.06
CA GLN A 36 1.70 10.04 10.06
C GLN A 36 3.08 10.07 10.73
N GLN A 37 3.76 8.92 10.79
CA GLN A 37 5.01 8.77 11.53
C GLN A 37 6.26 8.98 10.68
N TYR A 38 6.21 8.70 9.37
CA TYR A 38 7.38 8.65 8.49
C TYR A 38 7.30 9.63 7.32
N THR A 39 8.46 10.03 6.81
CA THR A 39 8.53 10.90 5.62
C THR A 39 8.21 10.13 4.35
N THR A 40 7.84 10.83 3.28
CA THR A 40 7.58 10.20 1.97
C THR A 40 8.77 9.37 1.47
N ASN A 41 10.01 9.83 1.69
CA ASN A 41 11.21 9.10 1.27
C ASN A 41 11.37 7.76 2.00
N ASP A 42 11.07 7.71 3.29
CA ASP A 42 11.11 6.48 4.09
C ASP A 42 10.05 5.48 3.59
N LEU A 43 8.85 5.99 3.30
CA LEU A 43 7.75 5.20 2.76
C LEU A 43 8.07 4.62 1.37
N ILE A 44 8.74 5.38 0.50
CA ILE A 44 9.24 4.88 -0.79
C ILE A 44 10.25 3.76 -0.58
N ARG A 45 11.18 3.93 0.37
CA ARG A 45 12.20 2.93 0.68
C ARG A 45 11.57 1.62 1.18
N LEU A 46 10.51 1.72 1.99
CA LEU A 46 9.72 0.58 2.46
C LEU A 46 8.96 -0.12 1.32
N ALA A 47 8.47 0.64 0.34
CA ALA A 47 7.71 0.11 -0.80
C ALA A 47 8.59 -0.41 -1.96
N LYS A 48 9.85 0.02 -2.04
CA LYS A 48 10.83 -0.37 -3.07
C LYS A 48 10.89 -1.87 -3.39
N PRO A 49 10.94 -2.80 -2.41
CA PRO A 49 10.99 -4.24 -2.73
C PRO A 49 9.69 -4.79 -3.35
N TYR A 50 8.57 -4.06 -3.25
CA TYR A 50 7.27 -4.47 -3.79
C TYR A 50 6.94 -3.81 -5.14
N ARG A 51 7.89 -3.08 -5.73
CA ARG A 51 7.71 -2.36 -7.00
C ARG A 51 7.40 -3.29 -8.19
N ASP A 52 8.09 -4.43 -8.26
CA ASP A 52 7.95 -5.42 -9.33
C ASP A 52 6.83 -6.44 -9.08
N GLN A 53 5.99 -6.21 -8.07
CA GLN A 53 4.88 -7.11 -7.76
C GLN A 53 3.84 -7.04 -8.88
N LYS A 54 3.80 -8.09 -9.71
CA LYS A 54 2.87 -8.21 -10.85
C LYS A 54 1.39 -8.32 -10.44
N THR A 55 1.12 -8.70 -9.19
CA THR A 55 -0.22 -8.87 -8.65
C THR A 55 -0.65 -7.64 -7.85
N LEU A 56 -1.60 -6.88 -8.41
CA LEU A 56 -2.28 -5.81 -7.69
C LEU A 56 -3.39 -6.40 -6.83
N VAL A 57 -3.47 -5.97 -5.58
CA VAL A 57 -4.47 -6.48 -4.63
C VAL A 57 -5.55 -5.44 -4.40
N GLU A 58 -6.80 -5.82 -4.69
CA GLU A 58 -7.96 -4.99 -4.36
C GLU A 58 -8.07 -4.80 -2.84
N GLY A 59 -8.29 -3.56 -2.42
CA GLY A 59 -8.30 -3.14 -1.02
C GLY A 59 -6.93 -2.76 -0.48
N LEU A 60 -5.83 -2.97 -1.20
CA LEU A 60 -4.49 -2.52 -0.80
C LEU A 60 -3.84 -1.62 -1.85
N ASP A 61 -3.76 -2.08 -3.10
CA ASP A 61 -3.16 -1.31 -4.21
C ASP A 61 -4.19 -0.43 -4.92
N TYR A 62 -5.42 -0.93 -5.07
CA TYR A 62 -6.53 -0.19 -5.66
C TYR A 62 -7.85 -0.60 -5.01
N THR A 63 -8.86 0.26 -5.14
CA THR A 63 -10.26 -0.04 -4.84
C THR A 63 -11.12 0.32 -6.05
N ILE A 64 -12.28 -0.32 -6.18
CA ILE A 64 -13.22 0.00 -7.25
C ILE A 64 -14.33 0.87 -6.68
N GLU A 65 -14.32 2.16 -7.03
CA GLU A 65 -15.39 3.10 -6.67
C GLU A 65 -16.20 3.45 -7.92
N LYS A 66 -17.51 3.15 -7.92
CA LYS A 66 -18.43 3.49 -9.04
C LYS A 66 -17.93 2.99 -10.40
N GLY A 67 -17.35 1.79 -10.45
CA GLY A 67 -16.81 1.17 -11.67
C GLY A 67 -15.48 1.77 -12.16
N ARG A 68 -14.83 2.62 -11.36
CA ARG A 68 -13.50 3.18 -11.67
C ARG A 68 -12.46 2.68 -10.68
N TYR A 69 -11.26 2.43 -11.18
CA TYR A 69 -10.10 2.06 -10.36
C TYR A 69 -9.57 3.30 -9.63
N VAL A 70 -9.58 3.25 -8.31
CA VAL A 70 -9.01 4.26 -7.43
C VAL A 70 -7.76 3.67 -6.78
N PHE A 71 -6.59 4.14 -7.19
CA PHE A 71 -5.33 3.67 -6.63
C PHE A 71 -5.09 4.24 -5.23
N SER A 72 -4.46 3.43 -4.38
CA SER A 72 -4.08 3.83 -3.02
C SER A 72 -2.74 4.55 -3.00
N ALA A 73 -2.44 5.21 -1.88
CA ALA A 73 -1.13 5.78 -1.63
C ALA A 73 -0.01 4.72 -1.70
N TRP A 74 -0.28 3.48 -1.27
CA TRP A 74 0.68 2.38 -1.29
C TRP A 74 1.12 2.02 -2.71
N TYR A 75 0.19 1.98 -3.66
CA TYR A 75 0.52 1.75 -5.07
C TYR A 75 1.41 2.87 -5.63
N HIS A 76 1.14 4.12 -5.26
CA HIS A 76 1.99 5.25 -5.66
C HIS A 76 3.38 5.21 -5.00
N LEU A 77 3.50 4.67 -3.77
CA LEU A 77 4.78 4.44 -3.11
C LEU A 77 5.57 3.31 -3.78
N LYS A 78 4.93 2.19 -4.14
CA LYS A 78 5.56 1.09 -4.90
C LYS A 78 6.14 1.59 -6.22
N ARG A 79 5.44 2.49 -6.92
CA ARG A 79 5.94 3.15 -8.13
C ARG A 79 7.24 3.92 -7.88
N GLY A 80 7.39 4.51 -6.70
CA GLY A 80 8.59 5.22 -6.26
C GLY A 80 8.82 6.59 -6.88
N SER A 81 7.85 7.14 -7.62
CA SER A 81 7.92 8.48 -8.20
C SER A 81 6.55 9.16 -8.24
N CYS A 82 6.50 10.46 -7.92
CA CYS A 82 5.31 11.29 -8.12
C CYS A 82 5.03 11.46 -9.62
N CYS A 83 3.76 11.40 -10.01
CA CYS A 83 3.34 11.57 -11.41
C CYS A 83 2.93 13.00 -11.77
N GLY A 84 2.89 13.93 -10.80
CA GLY A 84 2.51 15.34 -11.03
C GLY A 84 1.02 15.60 -11.27
N ASN A 85 0.16 14.57 -11.28
CA ASN A 85 -1.26 14.70 -11.63
C ASN A 85 -2.20 15.06 -10.45
N GLY A 86 -1.67 15.46 -9.29
CA GLY A 86 -2.49 15.84 -8.14
C GLY A 86 -3.43 14.73 -7.63
N CYS A 87 -2.96 13.48 -7.57
CA CYS A 87 -3.79 12.33 -7.22
C CYS A 87 -4.47 12.47 -5.83
N ARG A 88 -5.70 11.97 -5.72
CA ARG A 88 -6.51 12.04 -4.48
C ARG A 88 -5.80 11.45 -3.26
N HIS A 89 -5.04 10.37 -3.45
CA HIS A 89 -4.27 9.67 -2.40
C HIS A 89 -2.76 9.82 -2.61
N CYS A 90 -2.29 10.99 -3.04
CA CYS A 90 -0.87 11.21 -3.29
C CYS A 90 -0.06 11.21 -1.98
N PRO A 91 0.92 10.30 -1.81
CA PRO A 91 1.78 10.27 -0.62
C PRO A 91 2.89 11.36 -0.65
N TYR A 92 3.07 12.04 -1.77
CA TYR A 92 4.10 13.06 -1.99
C TYR A 92 3.63 14.50 -1.65
N GLY A 93 2.43 14.63 -1.10
CA GLY A 93 1.77 15.93 -0.91
C GLY A 93 1.08 16.43 -2.18
N LYS A 94 0.07 17.27 -2.00
CA LYS A 94 -0.46 18.13 -3.07
C LYS A 94 0.42 19.38 -3.08
N SER A 95 1.22 19.56 -4.12
CA SER A 95 1.73 20.89 -4.47
C SER A 95 0.58 21.74 -4.98
#